data_AF-A0A428QFV9-F1
#
_entry.id   AF-A0A428QFV9-F1
#
_cell.length_a   1.000
_cell.length_b   1.000
_cell.length_c   1.000
_cell.angle_alpha   90.00
_cell.angle_beta   90.00
_cell.angle_gamma   90.00
#
_symmetry.space_group_name_H-M   'P 1'
#
loop_
_entity.id
_entity.type
_entity.pdbx_description
1 polymer ?
#
loop_
_entity_poly.entity_id
_entity_poly.type
_entity_poly.pdbx_seq_one_letter_code
_entity_poly.pdbx_strand_id
1 'polypeptide(L)'
;MSDLAHDVLDSLESRIIRLRDLEAFVIDTTENPEIWDQHLIYRLDDVARYMERFQDVEQLVDEPLFVELRFGGEGLMDACKFDSLVGNLERDVEAAISRLEEYIAHVLGELPDEIPSGKLQTENIELYRELVNLYGSSELTSLATSFQSKSKDEVIKQAHGILKTLQHLLDRARSLALECISSGENCFNSWETGGLGPLLDYAEHMFNLEQYIAYRGQVITKFMAGKFDRSATRLDCLLRAYILCYEDLPKERTPWELDMPSLRATYEDMSMLAMCTQNKEDHTALKSLLDVCRDVSLYGIPSAVEVAVEDLRDRANLMAIEKRRIMTRSLRKRTRARCGVYYSFLGTDFIETAYAIFHVLTIPLYKPFTYLEPTPLCLEASMT
;
A
#
# COMPACT_ATOMS: atom_id res chain seq x y z
N MET A 1 -8.16 -26.78 9.81
CA MET A 1 -8.50 -25.94 8.63
C MET A 1 -7.52 -24.80 8.44
N SER A 2 -7.14 -24.03 9.47
CA SER A 2 -6.25 -22.87 9.27
C SER A 2 -4.83 -23.20 8.80
N ASP A 3 -4.21 -24.31 9.23
CA ASP A 3 -2.88 -24.69 8.70
C ASP A 3 -2.95 -25.04 7.21
N LEU A 4 -4.00 -25.77 6.80
CA LEU A 4 -4.21 -26.13 5.39
C LEU A 4 -4.40 -24.89 4.49
N ALA A 5 -5.11 -23.86 4.96
CA ALA A 5 -5.27 -22.62 4.20
C ALA A 5 -3.93 -21.90 4.01
N HIS A 6 -3.07 -21.91 5.03
CA HIS A 6 -1.73 -21.35 4.91
C HIS A 6 -0.82 -22.21 4.02
N ASP A 7 -0.88 -23.53 4.09
CA ASP A 7 -0.12 -24.41 3.20
C ASP A 7 -0.49 -24.18 1.72
N VAL A 8 -1.77 -23.92 1.45
CA VAL A 8 -2.28 -23.56 0.12
C VAL A 8 -1.75 -22.18 -0.32
N LEU A 9 -1.71 -21.21 0.59
CA LEU A 9 -1.13 -19.89 0.32
C LEU A 9 0.36 -19.97 0.04
N ASP A 10 1.12 -20.73 0.84
CA ASP A 10 2.58 -20.91 0.66
C ASP A 10 2.88 -21.57 -0.70
N SER A 11 2.05 -22.54 -1.13
CA SER A 11 2.14 -23.16 -2.46
C SER A 11 1.86 -22.16 -3.59
N LEU A 12 0.82 -21.34 -3.43
CA LEU A 12 0.44 -20.33 -4.42
C LEU A 12 1.46 -19.19 -4.50
N GLU A 13 2.00 -18.76 -3.37
CA GLU A 13 3.13 -17.81 -3.28
C GLU A 13 4.32 -18.31 -4.11
N SER A 14 4.73 -19.57 -3.90
CA SER A 14 5.84 -20.17 -4.64
C SER A 14 5.60 -20.15 -6.16
N ARG A 15 4.37 -20.41 -6.60
CA ARG A 15 3.99 -20.32 -8.02
C ARG A 15 4.04 -18.90 -8.57
N ILE A 16 3.59 -17.90 -7.80
CA ILE A 16 3.66 -16.49 -8.20
C ILE A 16 5.13 -16.04 -8.30
N ILE A 17 5.98 -16.47 -7.37
CA ILE A 17 7.44 -16.23 -7.43
C ILE A 17 8.06 -16.89 -8.66
N ARG A 18 7.67 -18.14 -8.97
CA ARG A 18 8.10 -18.82 -10.20
C ARG A 18 7.68 -18.06 -11.45
N LEU A 19 6.44 -17.54 -11.48
CA LEU A 19 5.96 -16.74 -12.60
C LEU A 19 6.77 -15.44 -12.75
N ARG A 20 7.12 -14.76 -11.65
CA ARG A 20 8.03 -13.60 -11.66
C ARG A 20 9.38 -13.95 -12.29
N ASP A 21 9.98 -15.07 -11.88
CA ASP A 21 11.29 -15.50 -12.38
C ASP A 21 11.23 -15.80 -13.89
N LEU A 22 10.15 -16.42 -14.37
CA LEU A 22 9.90 -16.64 -15.79
C LEU A 22 9.73 -15.32 -16.56
N GLU A 23 8.94 -14.38 -16.06
CA GLU A 23 8.73 -13.08 -16.70
C GLU A 23 10.05 -12.28 -16.76
N ALA A 24 10.82 -12.25 -15.68
CA ALA A 24 12.14 -11.60 -15.65
C ALA A 24 13.11 -12.23 -16.66
N PHE A 25 13.15 -13.57 -16.72
CA PHE A 25 13.99 -14.29 -17.68
C PHE A 25 13.62 -13.99 -19.13
N VAL A 26 12.31 -13.91 -19.42
CA VAL A 26 11.82 -13.56 -20.77
C VAL A 26 12.23 -12.14 -21.14
N ILE A 27 12.07 -11.18 -20.22
CA ILE A 27 12.48 -9.78 -20.43
C ILE A 27 13.98 -9.72 -20.80
N ASP A 28 14.84 -10.33 -19.98
CA ASP A 28 16.30 -10.37 -20.21
C ASP A 28 16.66 -11.02 -21.55
N THR A 29 15.90 -12.04 -21.98
CA THR A 29 16.13 -12.74 -23.25
C THR A 29 15.68 -11.90 -24.46
N THR A 30 14.63 -11.08 -24.30
CA THR A 30 14.09 -10.22 -25.37
C THR A 30 14.87 -8.92 -25.64
N GLU A 31 15.85 -8.56 -24.80
CA GLU A 31 16.81 -7.49 -25.10
C GLU A 31 17.83 -7.87 -26.19
N ASN A 32 17.81 -9.13 -26.66
CA ASN A 32 18.60 -9.57 -27.81
C ASN A 32 17.90 -9.22 -29.15
N PRO A 33 18.47 -8.30 -29.96
CA PRO A 33 17.81 -7.75 -31.15
C PRO A 33 17.53 -8.75 -32.28
N GLU A 34 18.13 -9.96 -32.26
CA GLU A 34 17.86 -11.01 -33.25
C GLU A 34 16.48 -11.68 -33.09
N ILE A 35 15.83 -11.52 -31.93
CA ILE A 35 14.58 -12.21 -31.56
C ILE A 35 13.32 -11.34 -31.77
N TRP A 36 13.49 -10.03 -32.02
CA TRP A 36 12.40 -9.03 -32.06
C TRP A 36 11.41 -9.17 -33.22
N ASP A 37 11.81 -9.75 -34.36
CA ASP A 37 11.05 -9.60 -35.60
C ASP A 37 9.79 -10.50 -35.73
N GLN A 38 9.45 -11.29 -34.70
CA GLN A 38 8.40 -12.32 -34.82
C GLN A 38 7.27 -12.33 -33.75
N HIS A 39 7.34 -11.58 -32.64
CA HIS A 39 6.58 -11.97 -31.42
C HIS A 39 5.66 -10.91 -30.78
N LEU A 40 4.93 -10.13 -31.60
CA LEU A 40 3.93 -9.13 -31.17
C LEU A 40 2.67 -9.69 -30.44
N ILE A 41 2.63 -10.97 -30.06
CA ILE A 41 1.40 -11.67 -29.60
C ILE A 41 1.41 -11.98 -28.10
N TYR A 42 2.56 -12.11 -27.45
CA TYR A 42 2.62 -12.41 -26.01
C TYR A 42 2.72 -11.11 -25.23
N ARG A 43 1.56 -10.54 -24.83
CA ARG A 43 1.56 -9.61 -23.70
C ARG A 43 2.02 -10.40 -22.48
N LEU A 44 3.15 -10.03 -21.89
CA LEU A 44 3.55 -10.53 -20.57
C LEU A 44 2.37 -10.30 -19.62
N ASP A 45 1.96 -11.37 -18.95
CA ASP A 45 0.92 -11.27 -17.94
C ASP A 45 1.49 -10.47 -16.78
N ASP A 46 0.77 -9.44 -16.35
CA ASP A 46 1.21 -8.56 -15.28
C ASP A 46 1.22 -9.31 -13.94
N VAL A 47 2.36 -9.90 -13.56
CA VAL A 47 2.58 -10.60 -12.27
C VAL A 47 2.06 -9.79 -11.08
N ALA A 48 2.16 -8.45 -11.17
CA ALA A 48 1.64 -7.52 -10.18
C ALA A 48 0.16 -7.75 -9.87
N ARG A 49 -0.65 -8.03 -10.90
CA ARG A 49 -2.09 -8.29 -10.77
C ARG A 49 -2.38 -9.61 -10.04
N TYR A 50 -1.55 -10.64 -10.23
CA TYR A 50 -1.70 -11.88 -9.48
C TYR A 50 -1.30 -11.68 -8.02
N MET A 51 -0.26 -10.89 -7.76
CA MET A 51 0.11 -10.54 -6.40
C MET A 51 -0.95 -9.69 -5.70
N GLU A 52 -1.55 -8.71 -6.37
CA GLU A 52 -2.68 -7.95 -5.82
C GLU A 52 -3.82 -8.88 -5.36
N ARG A 53 -4.24 -9.79 -6.24
CA ARG A 53 -5.27 -10.79 -5.90
C ARG A 53 -4.84 -11.73 -4.79
N PHE A 54 -3.56 -12.11 -4.74
CA PHE A 54 -3.02 -12.94 -3.67
C PHE A 54 -3.12 -12.23 -2.31
N GLN A 55 -2.82 -10.94 -2.26
CA GLN A 55 -2.98 -10.11 -1.06
C GLN A 55 -4.43 -10.08 -0.54
N ASP A 56 -5.43 -10.04 -1.44
CA ASP A 56 -6.84 -10.13 -1.05
C ASP A 56 -7.17 -11.48 -0.37
N VAL A 57 -6.60 -12.58 -0.88
CA VAL A 57 -6.81 -13.92 -0.30
C VAL A 57 -6.11 -14.04 1.05
N GLU A 58 -4.87 -13.56 1.17
CA GLU A 58 -4.16 -13.54 2.44
C GLU A 58 -4.90 -12.71 3.50
N GLN A 59 -5.48 -11.57 3.10
CA GLN A 59 -6.28 -10.75 4.01
C GLN A 59 -7.51 -11.50 4.52
N LEU A 60 -8.14 -12.32 3.68
CA LEU A 60 -9.27 -13.16 4.09
C LEU A 60 -8.88 -14.21 5.15
N VAL A 61 -7.66 -14.75 5.07
CA VAL A 61 -7.13 -15.72 6.06
C VAL A 61 -6.72 -15.02 7.36
N ASP A 62 -6.17 -13.81 7.26
CA ASP A 62 -5.72 -13.01 8.39
C ASP A 62 -6.89 -12.34 9.14
N GLU A 63 -7.95 -11.90 8.46
CA GLU A 63 -9.08 -11.18 9.07
C GLU A 63 -9.71 -11.90 10.28
N PRO A 64 -9.96 -13.22 10.25
CA PRO A 64 -10.37 -14.01 11.41
C PRO A 64 -9.50 -13.83 12.67
N LEU A 65 -8.19 -13.61 12.52
CA LEU A 65 -7.27 -13.38 13.65
C LEU A 65 -7.67 -12.16 14.48
N PHE A 66 -8.27 -11.18 13.82
CA PHE A 66 -8.57 -9.87 14.40
C PHE A 66 -10.07 -9.71 14.71
N VAL A 67 -10.93 -10.47 14.04
CA VAL A 67 -12.39 -10.51 14.32
C VAL A 67 -12.69 -11.15 15.67
N GLU A 68 -12.00 -12.24 16.04
CA GLU A 68 -12.15 -12.87 17.36
C GLU A 68 -11.90 -11.87 18.50
N LEU A 69 -10.92 -10.99 18.31
CA LEU A 69 -10.51 -10.00 19.31
C LEU A 69 -11.51 -8.84 19.44
N ARG A 70 -12.19 -8.46 18.34
CA ARG A 70 -13.07 -7.29 18.31
C ARG A 70 -14.50 -7.56 18.75
N PHE A 71 -15.03 -8.76 18.52
CA PHE A 71 -16.44 -9.04 18.74
C PHE A 71 -16.71 -10.25 19.63
N GLY A 72 -15.67 -10.93 20.14
CA GLY A 72 -15.82 -12.04 21.08
C GLY A 72 -16.50 -13.29 20.51
N GLY A 73 -16.63 -13.39 19.19
CA GLY A 73 -17.10 -14.58 18.48
C GLY A 73 -15.95 -15.32 17.80
N GLU A 74 -16.10 -16.62 17.53
CA GLU A 74 -15.17 -17.38 16.70
C GLU A 74 -15.21 -16.80 15.26
N GLY A 75 -14.19 -16.02 14.91
CA GLY A 75 -14.02 -15.54 13.55
C GLY A 75 -13.71 -16.73 12.66
N LEU A 76 -14.66 -17.12 11.81
CA LEU A 76 -14.44 -18.12 10.78
C LEU A 76 -14.22 -17.42 9.44
N MET A 77 -13.15 -17.80 8.76
CA MET A 77 -12.94 -17.42 7.36
C MET A 77 -14.10 -17.96 6.51
N ASP A 78 -14.58 -17.16 5.56
CA ASP A 78 -15.51 -17.64 4.54
C ASP A 78 -14.79 -18.62 3.60
N ALA A 79 -14.90 -19.91 3.92
CA ALA A 79 -14.24 -20.98 3.18
C ALA A 79 -14.68 -21.05 1.71
N CYS A 80 -15.95 -20.79 1.41
CA CYS A 80 -16.44 -20.79 0.03
C CYS A 80 -15.83 -19.66 -0.79
N LYS A 81 -15.72 -18.47 -0.19
CA LYS A 81 -15.03 -17.34 -0.81
C LYS A 81 -13.54 -17.61 -0.97
N PHE A 82 -12.88 -18.18 0.04
CA PHE A 82 -11.47 -18.58 -0.03
C PHE A 82 -11.22 -19.55 -1.18
N ASP A 83 -11.94 -20.68 -1.22
CA ASP A 83 -11.78 -21.71 -2.24
C ASP A 83 -12.02 -21.16 -3.64
N SER A 84 -13.05 -20.30 -3.80
CA SER A 84 -13.33 -19.66 -5.09
C SER A 84 -12.22 -18.71 -5.54
N LEU A 85 -11.66 -17.91 -4.63
CA LEU A 85 -10.62 -16.95 -4.98
C LEU A 85 -9.29 -17.66 -5.29
N VAL A 86 -8.90 -18.62 -4.44
CA VAL A 86 -7.72 -19.45 -4.64
C VAL A 86 -7.84 -20.25 -5.94
N GLY A 87 -8.93 -20.97 -6.15
CA GLY A 87 -9.07 -21.83 -7.33
C GLY A 87 -9.10 -21.06 -8.66
N ASN A 88 -9.55 -19.79 -8.65
CA ASN A 88 -9.42 -18.91 -9.81
C ASN A 88 -7.98 -18.40 -9.97
N LEU A 89 -7.34 -18.00 -8.88
CA LEU A 89 -5.98 -17.48 -8.92
C LEU A 89 -4.96 -18.55 -9.33
N GLU A 90 -5.03 -19.76 -8.75
CA GLU A 90 -4.20 -20.90 -9.13
C GLU A 90 -4.33 -21.21 -10.63
N ARG A 91 -5.56 -21.30 -11.15
CA ARG A 91 -5.79 -21.59 -12.56
C ARG A 91 -5.17 -20.52 -13.47
N ASP A 92 -5.32 -19.25 -13.11
CA ASP A 92 -4.81 -18.15 -13.93
C ASP A 92 -3.28 -18.10 -13.91
N VAL A 93 -2.67 -18.31 -12.74
CA VAL A 93 -1.20 -18.36 -12.57
C VAL A 93 -0.60 -19.53 -13.33
N GLU A 94 -1.17 -20.73 -13.21
CA GLU A 94 -0.69 -21.92 -13.93
C GLU A 94 -0.82 -21.75 -15.45
N ALA A 95 -1.90 -21.12 -15.91
CA ALA A 95 -2.06 -20.80 -17.33
C ALA A 95 -1.03 -19.78 -17.81
N ALA A 96 -0.65 -18.80 -16.98
CA ALA A 96 0.39 -17.82 -17.29
C ALA A 96 1.79 -18.46 -17.32
N ILE A 97 2.11 -19.31 -16.34
CA ILE A 97 3.35 -20.09 -16.31
C ILE A 97 3.48 -20.93 -17.58
N SER A 98 2.44 -21.70 -17.91
CA SER A 98 2.44 -22.56 -19.11
C SER A 98 2.69 -21.76 -20.40
N ARG A 99 2.06 -20.58 -20.53
CA ARG A 99 2.29 -19.68 -21.68
C ARG A 99 3.73 -19.21 -21.78
N LEU A 100 4.35 -18.82 -20.66
CA LEU A 100 5.74 -18.36 -20.66
C LEU A 100 6.71 -19.51 -20.92
N GLU A 101 6.47 -20.70 -20.38
CA GLU A 101 7.30 -21.88 -20.63
C GLU A 101 7.22 -22.33 -22.09
N GLU A 102 6.02 -22.35 -22.69
CA GLU A 102 5.84 -22.59 -24.14
C GLU A 102 6.60 -21.56 -24.98
N TYR A 103 6.53 -20.28 -24.60
CA TYR A 103 7.25 -19.21 -25.27
C TYR A 103 8.77 -19.38 -25.17
N ILE A 104 9.30 -19.64 -23.98
CA ILE A 104 10.73 -19.87 -23.75
C ILE A 104 11.22 -21.05 -24.58
N ALA A 105 10.48 -22.17 -24.54
CA ALA A 105 10.80 -23.35 -25.34
C ALA A 105 10.75 -23.07 -26.85
N HIS A 106 9.82 -22.21 -27.30
CA HIS A 106 9.75 -21.81 -28.70
C HIS A 106 10.96 -20.96 -29.11
N VAL A 107 11.36 -19.98 -28.29
CA VAL A 107 12.46 -19.05 -28.58
C VAL A 107 13.83 -19.72 -28.47
N LEU A 108 14.04 -20.55 -27.45
CA LEU A 108 15.33 -21.20 -27.18
C LEU A 108 15.45 -22.58 -27.83
N GLY A 109 14.37 -23.13 -28.39
CA GLY A 109 14.29 -24.48 -28.94
C GLY A 109 14.01 -25.58 -27.91
N GLU A 110 14.30 -25.33 -26.64
CA GLU A 110 13.92 -26.17 -25.49
C GLU A 110 13.73 -25.32 -24.22
N LEU A 111 12.97 -25.82 -23.26
CA LEU A 111 12.83 -25.18 -21.96
C LEU A 111 14.08 -25.48 -21.12
N PRO A 112 14.78 -24.47 -20.58
CA PRO A 112 15.90 -24.70 -19.68
C PRO A 112 15.49 -25.53 -18.46
N ASP A 113 16.35 -26.45 -18.03
CA ASP A 113 16.14 -27.27 -16.82
C ASP A 113 15.95 -26.41 -15.55
N GLU A 114 16.61 -25.25 -15.51
CA GLU A 114 16.52 -24.27 -14.43
C GLU A 114 16.29 -22.86 -15.01
N ILE A 115 15.32 -22.15 -14.45
CA ILE A 115 15.14 -20.72 -14.72
C ILE A 115 15.81 -19.97 -13.56
N PRO A 116 16.74 -19.05 -13.83
CA PRO A 116 17.40 -18.29 -12.78
C PRO A 116 16.37 -17.43 -12.03
N SER A 117 16.57 -17.27 -10.73
CA SER A 117 15.75 -16.32 -9.97
C SER A 117 16.08 -14.90 -10.42
N GLY A 118 15.05 -14.15 -10.79
CA GLY A 118 15.15 -12.83 -11.38
C GLY A 118 14.31 -11.80 -10.63
N LYS A 119 14.63 -10.53 -10.81
CA LYS A 119 13.79 -9.41 -10.39
C LYS A 119 13.20 -8.75 -11.62
N LEU A 120 11.94 -8.34 -11.53
CA LEU A 120 11.32 -7.56 -12.60
C LEU A 120 11.94 -6.16 -12.58
N GLN A 121 12.76 -5.85 -13.58
CA GLN A 121 13.30 -4.51 -13.79
C GLN A 121 12.29 -3.67 -14.58
N THR A 122 11.98 -2.47 -14.10
CA THR A 122 11.03 -1.57 -14.76
C THR A 122 11.37 -0.12 -14.47
N GLU A 123 11.17 0.74 -15.47
CA GLU A 123 11.26 2.20 -15.34
C GLU A 123 10.05 2.78 -14.57
N ASN A 124 8.92 2.07 -14.55
CA ASN A 124 7.72 2.43 -13.80
C ASN A 124 7.64 1.59 -12.52
N ILE A 125 7.87 2.23 -11.37
CA ILE A 125 7.77 1.56 -10.07
C ILE A 125 6.29 1.38 -9.69
N GLU A 126 5.85 0.13 -9.58
CA GLU A 126 4.48 -0.25 -9.22
C GLU A 126 4.48 -1.09 -7.93
N LEU A 127 3.57 -0.76 -7.01
CA LEU A 127 3.51 -1.34 -5.66
C LEU A 127 3.54 -2.87 -5.66
N TYR A 128 2.69 -3.51 -6.47
CA TYR A 128 2.58 -4.95 -6.47
C TYR A 128 3.73 -5.65 -7.20
N ARG A 129 4.42 -4.99 -8.15
CA ARG A 129 5.67 -5.51 -8.74
C ARG A 129 6.78 -5.54 -7.69
N GLU A 130 6.97 -4.42 -6.97
CA GLU A 130 7.93 -4.37 -5.87
C GLU A 130 7.60 -5.38 -4.78
N LEU A 131 6.31 -5.58 -4.49
CA LEU A 131 5.88 -6.59 -3.53
C LEU A 131 6.30 -8.00 -3.94
N VAL A 132 6.17 -8.39 -5.22
CA VAL A 132 6.62 -9.71 -5.69
C VAL A 132 8.14 -9.87 -5.62
N ASN A 133 8.89 -8.78 -5.87
CA ASN A 133 10.33 -8.78 -5.74
C ASN A 133 10.80 -8.95 -4.28
N LEU A 134 9.99 -8.51 -3.31
CA LEU A 134 10.31 -8.55 -1.87
C LEU A 134 9.73 -9.76 -1.14
N TYR A 135 8.82 -10.52 -1.75
CA TYR A 135 8.22 -11.68 -1.12
C TYR A 135 9.29 -12.73 -0.76
N GLY A 136 9.23 -13.25 0.47
CA GLY A 136 10.26 -14.13 1.03
C GLY A 136 11.54 -13.44 1.53
N SER A 137 11.66 -12.11 1.44
CA SER A 137 12.86 -11.35 1.85
C SER A 137 12.77 -10.63 3.20
N SER A 138 11.73 -10.93 3.99
CA SER A 138 11.58 -10.36 5.34
C SER A 138 12.68 -10.87 6.27
N GLU A 139 13.32 -9.96 6.97
CA GLU A 139 14.37 -10.25 7.96
C GLU A 139 13.81 -10.29 9.39
N LEU A 140 12.49 -10.22 9.55
CA LEU A 140 11.86 -10.28 10.86
C LEU A 140 12.15 -11.61 11.55
N THR A 141 12.53 -11.55 12.82
CA THR A 141 12.80 -12.75 13.61
C THR A 141 11.53 -13.57 13.83
N SER A 142 11.55 -14.87 13.54
CA SER A 142 10.39 -15.73 13.79
C SER A 142 10.15 -16.00 15.29
N LEU A 143 8.93 -15.74 15.75
CA LEU A 143 8.45 -16.14 17.07
C LEU A 143 8.25 -17.66 17.14
N ALA A 144 7.74 -18.30 16.08
CA ALA A 144 7.46 -19.73 16.05
C ALA A 144 8.71 -20.61 16.25
N THR A 145 9.86 -20.18 15.72
CA THR A 145 11.16 -20.84 15.98
C THR A 145 11.64 -20.59 17.41
N SER A 146 11.39 -19.38 17.93
CA SER A 146 11.80 -18.97 19.28
C SER A 146 11.07 -19.72 20.40
N PHE A 147 9.86 -20.23 20.15
CA PHE A 147 9.14 -21.11 21.09
C PHE A 147 9.87 -22.40 21.46
N GLN A 148 10.85 -22.82 20.65
CA GLN A 148 11.60 -24.05 20.91
C GLN A 148 12.71 -23.87 21.95
N SER A 149 13.12 -22.62 22.21
CA SER A 149 14.33 -22.33 23.00
C SER A 149 14.19 -21.18 24.00
N LYS A 150 13.11 -20.38 23.94
CA LYS A 150 12.90 -19.21 24.80
C LYS A 150 11.69 -19.35 25.72
N SER A 151 11.73 -18.62 26.83
CA SER A 151 10.60 -18.46 27.75
C SER A 151 9.47 -17.63 27.11
N LYS A 152 8.26 -17.72 27.68
CA LYS A 152 7.10 -16.97 27.18
C LYS A 152 7.33 -15.45 27.21
N ASP A 153 7.94 -14.94 28.27
CA ASP A 153 8.22 -13.50 28.42
C ASP A 153 9.21 -13.00 27.37
N GLU A 154 10.20 -13.82 27.02
CA GLU A 154 11.16 -13.51 25.95
C GLU A 154 10.51 -13.50 24.57
N VAL A 155 9.58 -14.44 24.30
CA VAL A 155 8.80 -14.45 23.06
C VAL A 155 7.93 -13.20 22.96
N ILE A 156 7.27 -12.80 24.05
CA ILE A 156 6.46 -11.57 24.08
C ILE A 156 7.34 -10.35 23.84
N LYS A 157 8.52 -10.27 24.48
CA LYS A 157 9.48 -9.19 24.25
C LYS A 157 9.95 -9.13 22.80
N GLN A 158 10.16 -10.28 22.17
CA GLN A 158 10.51 -10.36 20.75
C GLN A 158 9.37 -9.90 19.84
N ALA A 159 8.12 -10.25 20.16
CA ALA A 159 6.95 -9.77 19.42
C ALA A 159 6.85 -8.24 19.45
N HIS A 160 7.09 -7.62 20.62
CA HIS A 160 7.18 -6.16 20.73
C HIS A 160 8.35 -5.58 19.92
N GLY A 161 9.48 -6.29 19.81
CA GLY A 161 10.60 -5.92 18.95
C GLY A 161 10.25 -5.91 17.46
N ILE A 162 9.49 -6.91 17.01
CA ILE A 162 8.96 -7.00 15.64
C ILE A 162 8.03 -5.82 15.36
N LEU A 163 7.06 -5.58 16.26
CA LEU A 163 6.14 -4.44 16.16
C LEU A 163 6.89 -3.11 16.10
N LYS A 164 7.94 -2.93 16.92
CA LYS A 164 8.76 -1.71 16.85
C LYS A 164 9.45 -1.53 15.49
N THR A 165 9.93 -2.61 14.89
CA THR A 165 10.56 -2.59 13.56
C THR A 165 9.54 -2.17 12.49
N LEU A 166 8.35 -2.79 12.52
CA LEU A 166 7.25 -2.44 11.62
C LEU A 166 6.77 -1.00 11.82
N GLN A 167 6.74 -0.50 13.06
CA GLN A 167 6.36 0.89 13.35
C GLN A 167 7.34 1.87 12.70
N HIS A 168 8.64 1.60 12.73
CA HIS A 168 9.64 2.44 12.06
C HIS A 168 9.43 2.51 10.54
N LEU A 169 9.11 1.38 9.90
CA LEU A 169 8.76 1.34 8.49
C LEU A 169 7.46 2.12 8.19
N LEU A 170 6.46 1.97 9.05
CA LEU A 170 5.19 2.67 8.91
C LEU A 170 5.35 4.20 9.09
N ASP A 171 6.20 4.64 10.02
CA ASP A 171 6.52 6.06 10.21
C ASP A 171 7.23 6.65 8.98
N ARG A 172 8.15 5.89 8.37
CA ARG A 172 8.79 6.27 7.10
C ARG A 172 7.76 6.37 5.97
N ALA A 173 6.88 5.38 5.85
CA ALA A 173 5.81 5.36 4.85
C ALA A 173 4.82 6.54 5.02
N ARG A 174 4.48 6.91 6.26
CA ARG A 174 3.67 8.11 6.56
C ARG A 174 4.37 9.39 6.13
N SER A 175 5.66 9.50 6.45
CA SER A 175 6.45 10.67 6.06
C SER A 175 6.49 10.82 4.55
N LEU A 176 6.78 9.75 3.82
CA LEU A 176 6.75 9.73 2.35
C LEU A 176 5.36 10.05 1.78
N ALA A 177 4.29 9.56 2.40
CA ALA A 177 2.94 9.89 1.99
C ALA A 177 2.64 11.39 2.13
N LEU A 178 3.10 12.03 3.21
CA LEU A 178 2.96 13.49 3.36
C LEU A 178 3.79 14.24 2.31
N GLU A 179 4.98 13.76 1.95
CA GLU A 179 5.79 14.30 0.83
C GLU A 179 5.02 14.23 -0.49
N CYS A 180 4.44 13.07 -0.80
CA CYS A 180 3.68 12.84 -2.01
C CYS A 180 2.38 13.66 -2.06
N ILE A 181 1.70 13.82 -0.92
CA ILE A 181 0.51 14.66 -0.79
C ILE A 181 0.88 16.14 -0.99
N SER A 182 2.02 16.59 -0.46
CA SER A 182 2.47 17.99 -0.53
C SER A 182 2.95 18.42 -1.92
N SER A 183 3.72 17.57 -2.59
CA SER A 183 4.09 17.73 -4.01
C SER A 183 2.89 17.51 -4.95
N GLY A 184 1.83 16.89 -4.41
CA GLY A 184 0.64 16.42 -5.07
C GLY A 184 0.94 15.63 -6.34
N GLU A 185 1.70 14.56 -6.14
CA GLU A 185 2.02 13.62 -7.19
C GLU A 185 0.75 12.98 -7.78
N ASN A 186 0.64 13.00 -9.11
CA ASN A 186 -0.57 12.57 -9.80
C ASN A 186 -0.83 11.07 -9.65
N CYS A 187 0.24 10.26 -9.58
CA CYS A 187 0.18 8.81 -9.34
C CYS A 187 -0.28 8.49 -7.91
N PHE A 188 0.16 9.27 -6.92
CA PHE A 188 -0.24 9.10 -5.52
C PHE A 188 -1.72 9.45 -5.29
N ASN A 189 -2.25 10.40 -6.07
CA ASN A 189 -3.59 10.96 -5.91
C ASN A 189 -4.69 10.23 -6.70
N SER A 190 -4.38 9.09 -7.32
CA SER A 190 -5.42 8.18 -7.84
C SER A 190 -6.13 7.51 -6.66
N TRP A 191 -7.46 7.53 -6.62
CA TRP A 191 -8.19 6.86 -5.53
C TRP A 191 -8.20 5.34 -5.68
N GLU A 192 -8.26 4.85 -6.91
CA GLU A 192 -8.35 3.42 -7.22
C GLU A 192 -6.98 2.74 -7.20
N THR A 193 -5.90 3.50 -7.43
CA THR A 193 -4.55 2.95 -7.61
C THR A 193 -3.44 3.74 -6.88
N GLY A 194 -3.78 4.77 -6.10
CA GLY A 194 -2.80 5.66 -5.46
C GLY A 194 -2.43 5.25 -4.03
N GLY A 195 -1.33 5.82 -3.52
CA GLY A 195 -0.67 5.35 -2.30
C GLY A 195 -1.42 5.56 -0.98
N LEU A 196 -2.36 6.51 -0.89
CA LEU A 196 -3.05 6.76 0.39
C LEU A 196 -3.92 5.59 0.84
N GLY A 197 -4.59 4.89 -0.09
CA GLY A 197 -5.42 3.72 0.24
C GLY A 197 -4.60 2.61 0.94
N PRO A 198 -3.55 2.08 0.28
CA PRO A 198 -2.65 1.08 0.86
C PRO A 198 -2.08 1.49 2.22
N LEU A 199 -1.62 2.74 2.40
CA LEU A 199 -1.09 3.19 3.69
C LEU A 199 -2.11 3.07 4.84
N LEU A 200 -3.38 3.38 4.57
CA LEU A 200 -4.45 3.23 5.55
C LEU A 200 -4.65 1.76 5.92
N ASP A 201 -4.59 0.86 4.94
CA ASP A 201 -4.74 -0.58 5.15
C ASP A 201 -3.55 -1.14 5.95
N TYR A 202 -2.33 -0.67 5.70
CA TYR A 202 -1.13 -1.06 6.45
C TYR A 202 -1.15 -0.57 7.89
N ALA A 203 -1.64 0.66 8.13
CA ALA A 203 -1.79 1.18 9.49
C ALA A 203 -2.84 0.39 10.29
N GLU A 204 -3.92 -0.04 9.64
CA GLU A 204 -4.89 -0.95 10.23
C GLU A 204 -4.28 -2.33 10.52
N HIS A 205 -3.49 -2.87 9.59
CA HIS A 205 -2.81 -4.13 9.79
C HIS A 205 -1.84 -4.06 10.99
N MET A 206 -1.07 -2.98 11.10
CA MET A 206 -0.21 -2.72 12.26
C MET A 206 -1.02 -2.69 13.56
N PHE A 207 -2.12 -1.92 13.60
CA PHE A 207 -3.01 -1.88 14.77
C PHE A 207 -3.50 -3.26 15.17
N ASN A 208 -3.93 -4.06 14.18
CA ASN A 208 -4.43 -5.40 14.39
C ASN A 208 -3.37 -6.33 15.00
N LEU A 209 -2.11 -6.25 14.54
CA LEU A 209 -0.98 -7.00 15.10
C LEU A 209 -0.66 -6.58 16.53
N GLU A 210 -0.75 -5.29 16.85
CA GLU A 210 -0.56 -4.81 18.22
C GLU A 210 -1.65 -5.32 19.17
N GLN A 211 -2.92 -5.24 18.75
CA GLN A 211 -4.03 -5.77 19.55
C GLN A 211 -3.88 -7.28 19.76
N TYR A 212 -3.42 -8.00 18.73
CA TYR A 212 -3.16 -9.43 18.84
C TYR A 212 -2.19 -9.75 19.98
N ILE A 213 -1.08 -9.01 20.10
CA ILE A 213 -0.12 -9.19 21.18
C ILE A 213 -0.67 -8.69 22.52
N ALA A 214 -1.36 -7.55 22.55
CA ALA A 214 -1.90 -6.99 23.79
C ALA A 214 -2.95 -7.90 24.44
N TYR A 215 -3.86 -8.49 23.65
CA TYR A 215 -4.90 -9.38 24.16
C TYR A 215 -4.44 -10.82 24.40
N ARG A 216 -3.48 -11.33 23.62
CA ARG A 216 -2.99 -12.72 23.73
C ARG A 216 -1.69 -12.84 24.53
N GLY A 217 -1.12 -11.73 24.99
CA GLY A 217 0.20 -11.63 25.62
C GLY A 217 0.43 -12.45 26.90
N GLN A 218 -0.56 -13.21 27.40
CA GLN A 218 -0.35 -14.15 28.50
C GLN A 218 -0.23 -15.62 28.04
N VAL A 219 -0.71 -15.95 26.83
CA VAL A 219 -0.85 -17.34 26.34
C VAL A 219 -0.64 -17.45 24.81
N ILE A 220 0.37 -16.79 24.25
CA ILE A 220 0.73 -17.03 22.84
C ILE A 220 1.18 -18.49 22.70
N THR A 221 0.51 -19.25 21.84
CA THR A 221 0.88 -20.63 21.49
C THR A 221 1.79 -20.64 20.25
N LYS A 222 2.49 -21.76 19.99
CA LYS A 222 3.31 -21.91 18.77
C LYS A 222 2.51 -21.68 17.48
N PHE A 223 1.27 -22.17 17.44
CA PHE A 223 0.35 -21.95 16.32
C PHE A 223 0.00 -20.47 16.14
N MET A 224 -0.30 -19.77 17.24
CA MET A 224 -0.53 -18.32 17.24
C MET A 224 0.71 -17.53 16.79
N ALA A 225 1.90 -17.98 17.19
CA ALA A 225 3.16 -17.38 16.80
C ALA A 225 3.41 -17.49 15.28
N GLY A 226 3.14 -18.64 14.67
CA GLY A 226 3.27 -18.82 13.23
C GLY A 226 2.31 -17.93 12.43
N LYS A 227 1.11 -17.67 12.95
CA LYS A 227 0.18 -16.71 12.34
C LYS A 227 0.65 -15.26 12.46
N PHE A 228 1.15 -14.88 13.64
CA PHE A 228 1.75 -13.57 13.83
C PHE A 228 2.95 -13.37 12.90
N ASP A 229 3.87 -14.34 12.81
CA ASP A 229 5.06 -14.27 11.96
C ASP A 229 4.71 -14.04 10.49
N ARG A 230 3.72 -14.77 9.96
CA ARG A 230 3.24 -14.61 8.58
C ARG A 230 2.64 -13.23 8.35
N SER A 231 1.71 -12.83 9.21
CA SER A 231 1.01 -11.55 9.08
C SER A 231 1.96 -10.35 9.26
N ALA A 232 2.97 -10.46 10.14
CA ALA A 232 4.03 -9.46 10.32
C ALA A 232 4.99 -9.40 9.13
N THR A 233 5.40 -10.55 8.58
CA THR A 233 6.25 -10.65 7.39
C THR A 233 5.57 -10.03 6.17
N ARG A 234 4.29 -10.30 6.00
CA ARG A 234 3.48 -9.67 4.96
C ARG A 234 3.48 -8.14 5.09
N LEU A 235 3.24 -7.62 6.30
CA LEU A 235 3.26 -6.18 6.54
C LEU A 235 4.64 -5.55 6.29
N ASP A 236 5.73 -6.24 6.64
CA ASP A 236 7.11 -5.82 6.31
C ASP A 236 7.29 -5.64 4.80
N CYS A 237 6.95 -6.66 4.02
CA CYS A 237 7.07 -6.63 2.56
C CYS A 237 6.19 -5.52 1.95
N LEU A 238 4.95 -5.35 2.42
CA LEU A 238 4.04 -4.30 1.96
C LEU A 238 4.57 -2.89 2.23
N LEU A 239 5.11 -2.65 3.44
CA LEU A 239 5.69 -1.36 3.81
C LEU A 239 6.97 -1.06 3.04
N ARG A 240 7.85 -2.05 2.86
CA ARG A 240 9.08 -1.88 2.08
C ARG A 240 8.80 -1.64 0.60
N ALA A 241 7.85 -2.38 0.01
CA ALA A 241 7.40 -2.14 -1.37
C ALA A 241 6.85 -0.72 -1.53
N TYR A 242 6.03 -0.28 -0.58
CA TYR A 242 5.52 1.08 -0.56
C TYR A 242 6.63 2.14 -0.50
N ILE A 243 7.61 1.96 0.40
CA ILE A 243 8.73 2.88 0.52
C ILE A 243 9.48 2.98 -0.81
N LEU A 244 9.85 1.84 -1.42
CA LEU A 244 10.57 1.81 -2.70
C LEU A 244 9.78 2.51 -3.83
N CYS A 245 8.45 2.35 -3.86
CA CYS A 245 7.59 3.00 -4.86
C CYS A 245 7.57 4.52 -4.77
N TYR A 246 7.70 5.07 -3.56
CA TYR A 246 7.42 6.48 -3.29
C TYR A 246 8.66 7.28 -2.85
N GLU A 247 9.78 6.62 -2.56
CA GLU A 247 11.00 7.27 -2.07
C GLU A 247 11.67 8.15 -3.14
N ASP A 248 11.73 7.65 -4.37
CA ASP A 248 12.43 8.25 -5.51
C ASP A 248 11.54 9.07 -6.44
N LEU A 249 10.24 9.22 -6.11
CA LEU A 249 9.38 10.07 -6.92
C LEU A 249 9.91 11.50 -6.99
N PRO A 250 9.91 12.14 -8.17
CA PRO A 250 10.45 13.49 -8.33
C PRO A 250 9.68 14.48 -7.46
N LYS A 251 10.34 14.96 -6.41
CA LYS A 251 9.77 15.89 -5.42
C LYS A 251 9.85 17.36 -5.85
N GLU A 252 10.43 17.60 -7.04
CA GLU A 252 10.70 18.92 -7.60
C GLU A 252 9.50 19.58 -8.28
N ARG A 253 8.35 18.91 -8.34
CA ARG A 253 7.14 19.60 -8.80
C ARG A 253 6.83 20.72 -7.83
N THR A 254 6.52 21.89 -8.39
CA THR A 254 6.00 23.03 -7.64
C THR A 254 4.93 22.47 -6.71
N PRO A 255 5.06 22.67 -5.37
CA PRO A 255 4.00 22.32 -4.44
C PRO A 255 2.69 22.84 -5.02
N TRP A 256 1.57 22.19 -4.75
CA TRP A 256 0.30 22.61 -5.33
C TRP A 256 -0.12 24.00 -4.81
N GLU A 257 0.54 25.05 -5.31
CA GLU A 257 0.36 26.47 -5.06
C GLU A 257 -0.86 26.90 -5.88
N LEU A 258 -2.00 26.37 -5.48
CA LEU A 258 -3.19 27.20 -5.46
C LEU A 258 -3.04 28.07 -4.22
N ASP A 259 -2.24 29.13 -4.29
CA ASP A 259 -2.27 30.15 -3.25
C ASP A 259 -3.67 30.76 -3.26
N MET A 260 -4.53 30.24 -2.38
CA MET A 260 -5.91 30.66 -2.19
C MET A 260 -6.02 31.27 -0.79
N PRO A 261 -5.54 32.51 -0.58
CA PRO A 261 -5.60 33.18 0.71
C PRO A 261 -6.99 33.20 1.34
N SER A 262 -8.03 33.26 0.51
CA SER A 262 -9.44 33.21 0.95
C SER A 262 -9.82 31.87 1.56
N LEU A 263 -9.31 30.75 1.00
CA LEU A 263 -9.56 29.42 1.54
C LEU A 263 -8.76 29.25 2.84
N ARG A 264 -7.49 29.67 2.86
CA ARG A 264 -6.66 29.62 4.08
C ARG A 264 -7.31 30.39 5.23
N ALA A 265 -7.74 31.63 4.99
CA ALA A 265 -8.41 32.45 6.01
C ALA A 265 -9.76 31.88 6.50
N THR A 266 -10.46 31.08 5.67
CA THR A 266 -11.74 30.45 6.07
C THR A 266 -11.54 29.33 7.10
N TYR A 267 -10.37 28.70 7.06
CA TYR A 267 -10.04 27.52 7.85
C TYR A 267 -8.97 27.79 8.92
N GLU A 268 -8.36 28.98 8.90
CA GLU A 268 -7.48 29.49 9.95
C GLU A 268 -8.23 29.46 11.29
N ASP A 269 -7.58 28.92 12.34
CA ASP A 269 -8.14 28.73 13.69
C ASP A 269 -9.34 27.76 13.83
N MET A 270 -9.72 27.02 12.78
CA MET A 270 -10.75 25.98 12.90
C MET A 270 -10.24 24.72 13.61
N SER A 271 -11.02 24.18 14.55
CA SER A 271 -10.77 22.85 15.10
C SER A 271 -10.91 21.77 14.02
N MET A 272 -10.23 20.62 14.18
CA MET A 272 -10.34 19.48 13.27
C MET A 272 -11.76 19.01 13.00
N LEU A 273 -12.62 19.03 14.03
CA LEU A 273 -14.03 18.67 13.88
C LEU A 273 -14.79 19.70 13.02
N ALA A 274 -14.46 20.98 13.17
CA ALA A 274 -15.01 22.06 12.35
C ALA A 274 -14.50 21.96 10.91
N MET A 275 -13.20 21.74 10.69
CA MET A 275 -12.63 21.50 9.35
C MET A 275 -13.30 20.31 8.65
N CYS A 276 -13.49 19.19 9.35
CA CYS A 276 -14.22 18.03 8.82
C CYS A 276 -15.68 18.35 8.46
N THR A 277 -16.31 19.26 9.19
CA THR A 277 -17.71 19.65 8.98
C THR A 277 -17.83 20.63 7.81
N GLN A 278 -17.00 21.67 7.78
CA GLN A 278 -16.87 22.62 6.68
C GLN A 278 -16.52 21.92 5.37
N ASN A 279 -15.58 20.97 5.38
CA ASN A 279 -15.27 20.12 4.24
C ASN A 279 -16.51 19.40 3.67
N LYS A 280 -17.47 19.00 4.52
CA LYS A 280 -18.71 18.37 4.05
C LYS A 280 -19.55 19.34 3.21
N GLU A 281 -19.59 20.60 3.63
CA GLU A 281 -20.37 21.67 3.02
C GLU A 281 -19.70 22.11 1.72
N ASP A 282 -18.39 22.37 1.76
CA ASP A 282 -17.57 22.67 0.59
C ASP A 282 -17.60 21.55 -0.45
N HIS A 283 -17.58 20.29 0.00
CA HIS A 283 -17.74 19.10 -0.87
C HIS A 283 -19.08 19.11 -1.62
N THR A 284 -20.14 19.57 -0.96
CA THR A 284 -21.49 19.64 -1.55
C THR A 284 -21.55 20.78 -2.56
N ALA A 285 -20.99 21.94 -2.24
CA ALA A 285 -20.92 23.09 -3.13
C ALA A 285 -20.09 22.80 -4.39
N LEU A 286 -18.89 22.21 -4.23
CA LEU A 286 -18.02 21.88 -5.35
C LEU A 286 -18.63 20.81 -6.26
N LYS A 287 -19.31 19.81 -5.68
CA LYS A 287 -20.02 18.81 -6.47
C LYS A 287 -21.08 19.46 -7.36
N SER A 288 -21.88 20.37 -6.81
CA SER A 288 -22.91 21.08 -7.57
C SER A 288 -22.29 21.90 -8.72
N LEU A 289 -21.15 22.56 -8.50
CA LEU A 289 -20.43 23.29 -9.55
C LEU A 289 -19.90 22.36 -10.66
N LEU A 290 -19.34 21.20 -10.30
CA LEU A 290 -18.86 20.22 -11.26
C LEU A 290 -19.99 19.58 -12.05
N ASP A 291 -21.12 19.29 -11.39
CA ASP A 291 -22.32 18.77 -12.05
C ASP A 291 -22.84 19.80 -13.08
N VAL A 292 -22.85 21.10 -12.76
CA VAL A 292 -23.15 22.17 -13.72
C VAL A 292 -22.16 22.20 -14.89
N CYS A 293 -20.85 22.11 -14.64
CA CYS A 293 -19.84 22.08 -15.71
C CYS A 293 -19.99 20.84 -16.61
N ARG A 294 -20.38 19.70 -16.02
CA ARG A 294 -20.61 18.43 -16.73
C ARG A 294 -21.88 18.48 -17.57
N ASP A 295 -22.94 19.07 -17.05
CA ASP A 295 -24.18 19.29 -17.81
C ASP A 295 -23.93 20.23 -19.00
N VAL A 296 -23.17 21.30 -18.77
CA VAL A 296 -22.79 22.25 -19.82
C VAL A 296 -21.96 21.59 -20.94
N SER A 297 -21.09 20.63 -20.60
CA SER A 297 -20.28 19.89 -21.59
C SER A 297 -21.03 18.74 -22.29
N LEU A 298 -22.06 18.16 -21.67
CA LEU A 298 -22.88 17.08 -22.27
C LEU A 298 -24.02 17.61 -23.16
N TYR A 299 -24.56 18.79 -22.87
CA TYR A 299 -25.74 19.32 -23.58
C TYR A 299 -25.41 20.39 -24.63
N GLY A 300 -24.13 20.70 -24.85
CA GLY A 300 -23.66 21.64 -25.87
C GLY A 300 -23.90 23.11 -25.49
N ILE A 301 -22.86 23.93 -25.57
CA ILE A 301 -22.90 25.33 -25.14
C ILE A 301 -23.24 26.26 -26.33
N PRO A 302 -24.13 27.25 -26.16
CA PRO A 302 -24.12 28.45 -27.00
C PRO A 302 -22.79 29.19 -26.83
N SER A 303 -22.10 29.54 -27.92
CA SER A 303 -20.69 30.02 -27.97
C SER A 303 -20.29 31.18 -27.03
N ALA A 304 -21.24 31.84 -26.36
CA ALA A 304 -20.99 32.91 -25.39
C ALA A 304 -20.59 32.42 -23.99
N VAL A 305 -20.78 31.13 -23.66
CA VAL A 305 -20.47 30.58 -22.32
C VAL A 305 -19.21 29.68 -22.36
N GLU A 306 -18.70 29.32 -23.54
CA GLU A 306 -17.43 28.56 -23.71
C GLU A 306 -16.25 29.26 -23.06
N VAL A 307 -16.07 30.56 -23.33
CA VAL A 307 -14.97 31.35 -22.77
C VAL A 307 -15.07 31.47 -21.25
N ALA A 308 -16.28 31.58 -20.69
CA ALA A 308 -16.46 31.65 -19.24
C ALA A 308 -16.19 30.30 -18.55
N VAL A 309 -16.49 29.18 -19.23
CA VAL A 309 -16.24 27.82 -18.73
C VAL A 309 -14.77 27.44 -18.86
N GLU A 310 -14.10 27.81 -19.95
CA GLU A 310 -12.64 27.65 -20.10
C GLU A 310 -11.89 28.54 -19.10
N ASP A 311 -12.29 29.79 -18.93
CA ASP A 311 -11.67 30.71 -17.95
C ASP A 311 -11.91 30.23 -16.49
N LEU A 312 -13.04 29.58 -16.20
CA LEU A 312 -13.28 28.89 -14.90
C LEU A 312 -12.44 27.61 -14.74
N ARG A 313 -12.23 26.86 -15.83
CA ARG A 313 -11.44 25.62 -15.84
C ARG A 313 -9.94 25.90 -15.65
N ASP A 314 -9.44 26.96 -16.29
CA ASP A 314 -8.05 27.39 -16.25
C ASP A 314 -7.71 28.17 -14.96
N ARG A 315 -8.62 29.01 -14.44
CA ARG A 315 -8.37 29.77 -13.20
C ARG A 315 -8.51 28.97 -11.91
N ALA A 316 -9.26 27.87 -11.92
CA ALA A 316 -9.50 27.08 -10.70
C ALA A 316 -8.74 25.75 -10.64
N ASN A 317 -8.01 25.34 -11.70
CA ASN A 317 -7.38 24.02 -11.78
C ASN A 317 -8.31 22.92 -11.23
N LEU A 318 -9.54 22.86 -11.76
CA LEU A 318 -10.66 22.08 -11.21
C LEU A 318 -10.31 20.61 -10.95
N MET A 319 -9.40 20.04 -11.74
CA MET A 319 -8.89 18.68 -11.56
C MET A 319 -8.10 18.50 -10.26
N ALA A 320 -7.28 19.50 -9.88
CA ALA A 320 -6.57 19.51 -8.61
C ALA A 320 -7.54 19.61 -7.44
N ILE A 321 -8.56 20.49 -7.54
CA ILE A 321 -9.57 20.62 -6.49
C ILE A 321 -10.40 19.33 -6.36
N GLU A 322 -10.76 18.70 -7.49
CA GLU A 322 -11.49 17.43 -7.48
C GLU A 322 -10.67 16.29 -6.88
N LYS A 323 -9.37 16.20 -7.19
CA LYS A 323 -8.46 15.22 -6.56
C LYS A 323 -8.36 15.41 -5.06
N ARG A 324 -8.15 16.65 -4.58
CA ARG A 324 -8.15 16.98 -3.14
C ARG A 324 -9.46 16.59 -2.47
N ARG A 325 -10.58 16.88 -3.11
CA ARG A 325 -11.92 16.52 -2.64
C ARG A 325 -12.09 15.02 -2.48
N ILE A 326 -11.71 14.25 -3.49
CA ILE A 326 -11.79 12.78 -3.46
C ILE A 326 -10.92 12.24 -2.32
N MET A 327 -9.65 12.65 -2.24
CA MET A 327 -8.72 12.19 -1.20
C MET A 327 -9.19 12.53 0.21
N THR A 328 -9.71 13.74 0.41
CA THR A 328 -10.22 14.19 1.71
C THR A 328 -11.47 13.42 2.12
N ARG A 329 -12.42 13.25 1.20
CA ARG A 329 -13.64 12.47 1.43
C ARG A 329 -13.30 11.02 1.77
N SER A 330 -12.32 10.46 1.07
CA SER A 330 -11.89 9.09 1.24
C SER A 330 -11.19 8.86 2.58
N LEU A 331 -10.25 9.73 2.93
CA LEU A 331 -9.63 9.75 4.26
C LEU A 331 -10.73 9.84 5.32
N ARG A 332 -11.67 10.77 5.18
CA ARG A 332 -12.82 10.92 6.09
C ARG A 332 -13.74 9.70 6.15
N LYS A 333 -14.04 9.07 5.02
CA LYS A 333 -14.94 7.91 4.96
C LYS A 333 -14.30 6.73 5.67
N ARG A 334 -13.03 6.43 5.37
CA ARG A 334 -12.32 5.33 6.02
C ARG A 334 -12.08 5.59 7.50
N THR A 335 -11.75 6.83 7.87
CA THR A 335 -11.63 7.19 9.27
C THR A 335 -12.98 7.06 10.01
N ARG A 336 -14.10 7.55 9.47
CA ARG A 336 -15.41 7.45 10.14
C ARG A 336 -16.06 6.07 10.13
N ALA A 337 -15.90 5.29 9.06
CA ALA A 337 -16.62 4.03 8.87
C ALA A 337 -16.19 2.92 9.83
N ARG A 338 -14.96 2.98 10.36
CA ARG A 338 -14.41 1.92 11.22
C ARG A 338 -14.25 2.34 12.70
N CYS A 339 -15.19 3.14 13.22
CA CYS A 339 -15.37 3.40 14.67
C CYS A 339 -14.19 4.03 15.44
N GLY A 340 -13.52 5.09 14.95
CA GLY A 340 -12.69 5.92 15.86
C GLY A 340 -11.34 5.32 16.29
N VAL A 341 -11.19 3.99 16.26
CA VAL A 341 -10.02 3.29 16.81
C VAL A 341 -8.82 3.38 15.88
N TYR A 342 -9.03 3.39 14.56
CA TYR A 342 -7.94 3.50 13.57
C TYR A 342 -7.32 4.89 13.49
N TYR A 343 -7.99 5.90 14.03
CA TYR A 343 -7.47 7.28 14.11
C TYR A 343 -6.23 7.36 15.00
N SER A 344 -6.11 6.49 16.01
CA SER A 344 -4.95 6.52 16.90
C SER A 344 -3.68 6.02 16.22
N PHE A 345 -3.80 5.12 15.23
CA PHE A 345 -2.63 4.43 14.70
C PHE A 345 -1.83 5.24 13.71
N LEU A 346 -2.46 5.88 12.72
CA LEU A 346 -1.77 6.80 11.82
C LEU A 346 -1.16 8.01 12.54
N GLY A 347 -1.64 8.27 13.76
CA GLY A 347 -1.33 9.46 14.53
C GLY A 347 -2.28 10.60 14.16
N THR A 348 -2.76 11.31 15.18
CA THR A 348 -3.53 12.55 15.01
C THR A 348 -2.76 13.53 14.14
N ASP A 349 -1.46 13.64 14.35
CA ASP A 349 -0.58 14.59 13.67
C ASP A 349 -0.50 14.33 12.17
N PHE A 350 -0.42 13.07 11.73
CA PHE A 350 -0.46 12.72 10.31
C PHE A 350 -1.79 13.12 9.69
N ILE A 351 -2.89 12.78 10.35
CA ILE A 351 -4.24 13.05 9.86
C ILE A 351 -4.44 14.58 9.75
N GLU A 352 -4.10 15.31 10.80
CA GLU A 352 -4.16 16.77 10.85
C GLU A 352 -3.33 17.40 9.73
N THR A 353 -2.09 16.95 9.56
CA THR A 353 -1.19 17.47 8.53
C THR A 353 -1.73 17.16 7.12
N ALA A 354 -2.21 15.95 6.87
CA ALA A 354 -2.80 15.58 5.58
C ALA A 354 -4.06 16.41 5.28
N TYR A 355 -4.95 16.60 6.26
CA TYR A 355 -6.11 17.47 6.10
C TYR A 355 -5.71 18.93 5.84
N ALA A 356 -4.71 19.45 6.56
CA ALA A 356 -4.21 20.79 6.36
C ALA A 356 -3.63 20.99 4.94
N ILE A 357 -2.88 20.00 4.43
CA ILE A 357 -2.35 20.04 3.06
C ILE A 357 -3.48 19.98 2.03
N PHE A 358 -4.47 19.10 2.20
CA PHE A 358 -5.60 19.01 1.25
C PHE A 358 -6.44 20.29 1.19
N HIS A 359 -6.48 21.06 2.29
CA HIS A 359 -7.20 22.34 2.38
C HIS A 359 -6.29 23.57 2.15
N VAL A 360 -5.02 23.38 1.76
CA VAL A 360 -4.06 24.48 1.49
C VAL A 360 -3.81 25.39 2.70
N LEU A 361 -3.94 24.84 3.92
CA LEU A 361 -3.76 25.56 5.17
C LEU A 361 -2.29 25.68 5.55
N THR A 362 -1.49 24.72 5.10
CA THR A 362 -0.05 24.68 5.29
C THR A 362 0.64 24.93 3.96
N ILE A 363 1.49 25.95 3.89
CA ILE A 363 2.64 25.91 2.98
C ILE A 363 3.53 24.81 3.55
N PRO A 364 4.01 23.83 2.77
CA PRO A 364 4.93 22.84 3.30
C PRO A 364 6.24 23.57 3.66
N LEU A 365 6.34 24.02 4.90
CA LEU A 365 7.61 24.30 5.55
C LEU A 365 8.23 22.93 5.83
N TYR A 366 8.79 22.33 4.79
CA TYR A 366 9.56 21.11 4.94
C TYR A 366 10.85 21.47 5.68
N LYS A 367 10.82 21.41 7.02
CA LYS A 367 12.00 21.01 7.76
C LYS A 367 11.96 19.48 7.80
N PRO A 368 12.95 18.78 7.23
CA PRO A 368 13.03 17.35 7.45
C PRO A 368 12.98 17.10 8.95
N PHE A 369 12.18 16.12 9.38
CA PHE A 369 12.29 15.59 10.72
C PHE A 369 13.75 15.16 10.91
N THR A 370 14.54 15.99 11.60
CA THR A 370 15.88 15.61 12.03
C THR A 370 15.69 14.49 13.02
N TYR A 371 15.85 13.26 12.53
CA TYR A 371 16.18 12.14 13.38
C TYR A 371 17.40 12.56 14.20
N LEU A 372 17.25 12.60 15.52
CA LEU A 372 18.41 12.49 16.39
C LEU A 372 19.06 11.17 16.03
N GLU A 373 20.21 11.23 15.35
CA GLU A 373 21.08 10.08 15.20
C GLU A 373 21.24 9.43 16.58
N PRO A 374 21.09 8.10 16.71
CA PRO A 374 21.49 7.45 17.94
C PRO A 374 22.98 7.72 18.10
N THR A 375 23.32 8.47 19.16
CA THR A 375 24.70 8.71 19.57
C THR A 375 25.43 7.37 19.56
N PRO A 376 26.51 7.20 18.80
CA PRO A 376 27.29 5.98 18.88
C PRO A 376 27.84 5.90 20.30
N LEU A 377 27.39 4.90 21.06
CA LEU A 377 28.08 4.48 22.27
C LEU A 377 29.45 3.98 21.83
N CYS A 378 30.45 4.87 21.92
CA CYS A 378 31.85 4.50 21.88
C CYS A 378 32.11 3.48 22.99
N LEU A 379 32.16 2.20 22.60
CA LEU A 379 32.86 1.17 23.35
C LEU A 379 34.35 1.46 23.19
N GLU A 380 34.91 2.26 24.10
CA GLU A 380 36.34 2.21 24.36
C GLU A 380 36.66 0.82 24.92
N ALA A 381 37.21 -0.02 24.04
CA ALA A 381 37.89 -1.24 24.41
C ALA A 381 39.16 -0.85 25.19
N SER A 382 39.12 -1.01 26.50
CA SER A 382 40.29 -1.10 27.35
C SER A 382 41.02 -2.43 27.03
N MET A 383 42.14 -2.32 26.34
CA MET A 383 43.21 -3.31 26.38
C MET A 383 44.51 -2.61 26.76
N THR A 384 44.76 -2.53 28.07
CA THR A 384 45.99 -2.96 28.78
C THR A 384 45.80 -2.72 30.26
#